data_AF-A0A953YSP8-F1
#
_entry.id   AF-A0A953YSP8-F1
#
_cell.length_a   1.000
_cell.length_b   1.000
_cell.length_c   1.000
_cell.angle_alpha   90.00
_cell.angle_beta   90.00
_cell.angle_gamma   90.00
#
_symmetry.space_group_name_H-M   'P 1'
#
loop_
_entity.id
_entity.type
_entity.pdbx_description
1 polymer ?
#
loop_
_entity_poly.entity_id
_entity_poly.type
_entity_poly.pdbx_seq_one_letter_code
_entity_poly.pdbx_strand_id
1 'polypeptide(L)'
;MKRSYIHLRLGVILASEKQASLVARPLAEEYSVRLEQFEQAHDALDFVRKKHPQVVIADYERFGASGIYGLADLMGEADAPVILIVRDVSEWEREQFSALNVFHVFEGSFKISELGEKVTLAMKRRFRIGSSDRLPVVGV
;
A
#
# COMPACT_ATOMS: atom_id res chain seq x y z
N MET A 1 -29.71 -15.28 -12.29
CA MET A 1 -28.27 -15.15 -12.00
C MET A 1 -28.10 -14.45 -10.66
N LYS A 2 -27.66 -15.16 -9.62
CA LYS A 2 -27.32 -14.53 -8.33
C LYS A 2 -26.03 -13.74 -8.54
N ARG A 3 -26.10 -12.41 -8.55
CA ARG A 3 -24.90 -11.56 -8.46
C ARG A 3 -24.29 -11.83 -7.09
N SER A 4 -23.26 -12.66 -7.04
CA SER A 4 -22.41 -12.77 -5.86
C SER A 4 -21.76 -11.40 -5.69
N TYR A 5 -22.12 -10.67 -4.64
CA TYR A 5 -21.49 -9.41 -4.32
C TYR A 5 -20.05 -9.72 -3.93
N ILE A 6 -19.11 -9.52 -4.86
CA ILE A 6 -17.69 -9.58 -4.56
C ILE A 6 -17.43 -8.42 -3.59
N HIS A 7 -17.21 -8.73 -2.31
CA HIS A 7 -16.74 -7.75 -1.35
C HIS A 7 -15.33 -7.33 -1.75
N LEU A 8 -15.22 -6.19 -2.44
CA LEU A 8 -13.95 -5.61 -2.82
C LEU A 8 -13.17 -5.23 -1.56
N ARG A 9 -11.88 -5.53 -1.58
CA ARG A 9 -10.95 -5.16 -0.52
C ARG A 9 -10.67 -3.67 -0.59
N LEU A 10 -10.70 -2.97 0.55
CA LEU A 10 -10.45 -1.54 0.59
C LEU A 10 -8.95 -1.27 0.62
N GLY A 11 -8.46 -0.42 -0.28
CA GLY A 11 -7.12 0.14 -0.24
C GLY A 11 -7.14 1.65 -0.39
N VAL A 12 -5.98 2.27 -0.19
CA VAL A 12 -5.75 3.70 -0.40
C VAL A 12 -4.69 3.88 -1.47
N ILE A 13 -4.87 4.88 -2.32
CA ILE A 13 -3.83 5.38 -3.21
C ILE A 13 -3.60 6.87 -2.97
N LEU A 14 -2.38 7.22 -2.53
CA LEU A 14 -1.89 8.59 -2.45
C LEU A 14 -1.07 8.87 -3.70
N ALA A 15 -1.65 9.54 -4.69
CA ALA A 15 -1.01 9.81 -5.97
C ALA A 15 -1.71 10.97 -6.69
N SER A 16 -1.06 11.55 -7.71
CA SER A 16 -1.77 12.46 -8.63
C SER A 16 -2.95 11.76 -9.31
N GLU A 17 -3.98 12.51 -9.72
CA GLU A 17 -5.17 11.95 -10.37
C GLU A 17 -4.84 11.08 -11.61
N LYS A 18 -3.89 11.53 -12.41
CA LYS A 18 -3.43 10.77 -13.59
C LYS A 18 -2.81 9.43 -13.20
N GLN A 19 -1.98 9.39 -12.16
CA GLN A 19 -1.34 8.15 -11.73
C GLN A 19 -2.35 7.22 -11.03
N ALA A 20 -3.22 7.79 -10.20
CA ALA A 20 -4.25 7.05 -9.50
C ALA A 20 -5.20 6.35 -10.48
N SER A 21 -5.67 7.04 -11.52
CA SER A 21 -6.54 6.46 -12.55
C SER A 21 -5.88 5.32 -13.34
N LEU A 22 -4.58 5.41 -13.62
CA LEU A 22 -3.81 4.35 -14.29
C LEU A 22 -3.65 3.08 -13.43
N VAL A 23 -3.64 3.24 -12.11
CA VAL A 23 -3.41 2.14 -11.16
C VAL A 23 -4.71 1.55 -10.64
N ALA A 24 -5.69 2.38 -10.27
CA ALA A 24 -6.89 1.97 -9.56
C ALA A 24 -7.79 1.07 -10.40
N ARG A 25 -7.95 1.37 -11.70
CA ARG A 25 -8.84 0.59 -12.57
C ARG A 25 -8.32 -0.85 -12.78
N PRO A 26 -7.07 -1.09 -13.18
CA PRO A 26 -6.53 -2.45 -13.28
C PRO A 26 -6.58 -3.21 -11.94
N LEU A 27 -6.28 -2.54 -10.82
CA LEU A 27 -6.32 -3.17 -9.51
C LEU A 27 -7.75 -3.56 -9.05
N ALA A 28 -8.76 -2.78 -9.45
CA ALA A 28 -10.14 -3.11 -9.21
C ALA A 28 -10.62 -4.30 -10.06
N GLU A 29 -10.29 -4.29 -11.36
CA GLU A 29 -10.75 -5.29 -12.33
C GLU A 29 -10.06 -6.65 -12.13
N GLU A 30 -8.74 -6.68 -11.95
CA GLU A 30 -7.96 -7.92 -11.92
C GLU A 30 -7.71 -8.46 -10.50
N TYR A 31 -7.64 -7.57 -9.50
CA TYR A 31 -7.19 -7.94 -8.14
C TYR A 31 -8.27 -7.76 -7.07
N SER A 32 -9.49 -7.38 -7.46
CA SER A 32 -10.64 -7.18 -6.55
C SER A 32 -10.36 -6.19 -5.41
N VAL A 33 -9.62 -5.12 -5.72
CA VAL A 33 -9.27 -4.06 -4.77
C VAL A 33 -9.94 -2.75 -5.17
N ARG A 34 -10.73 -2.17 -4.27
CA ARG A 34 -11.23 -0.80 -4.41
C ARG A 34 -10.25 0.16 -3.76
N LEU A 35 -9.63 1.02 -4.55
CA LEU A 35 -8.76 2.08 -4.03
C LEU A 35 -9.53 3.38 -3.87
N GLU A 36 -9.40 3.98 -2.69
CA GLU A 36 -9.79 5.37 -2.45
C GLU A 36 -8.59 6.27 -2.75
N GLN A 37 -8.82 7.26 -3.60
CA GLN A 37 -7.78 8.15 -4.10
C GLN A 37 -7.65 9.40 -3.24
N PHE A 38 -6.40 9.78 -2.97
CA PHE A 38 -6.03 11.03 -2.34
C PHE A 38 -4.85 11.65 -3.07
N GLU A 39 -4.85 12.97 -3.22
CA GLU A 39 -3.69 13.70 -3.74
C GLU A 39 -2.83 14.30 -2.62
N GLN A 40 -3.40 14.48 -1.43
CA GLN A 40 -2.75 15.07 -0.29
C GLN A 40 -2.54 14.05 0.83
N ALA A 41 -1.34 14.02 1.41
CA ALA A 41 -0.98 13.07 2.46
C ALA A 41 -1.87 13.19 3.70
N HIS A 42 -2.27 14.42 4.07
CA HIS A 42 -3.10 14.64 5.26
C HIS A 42 -4.49 13.99 5.14
N ASP A 43 -5.14 14.10 3.98
CA ASP A 43 -6.44 13.47 3.73
C ASP A 43 -6.34 11.95 3.72
N ALA A 44 -5.25 11.43 3.12
CA ALA A 44 -4.98 10.00 3.10
C ALA A 44 -4.77 9.45 4.52
N LEU A 45 -3.99 10.14 5.35
CA LEU A 45 -3.78 9.79 6.76
C LEU A 45 -5.08 9.75 7.55
N ASP A 46 -5.90 10.78 7.41
CA ASP A 46 -7.20 10.89 8.05
C ASP A 46 -8.13 9.73 7.66
N PHE A 47 -8.09 9.31 6.40
CA PHE A 47 -8.85 8.19 5.91
C PHE A 47 -8.32 6.85 6.43
N VAL A 48 -7.00 6.64 6.40
CA VAL A 48 -6.33 5.43 6.89
C VAL A 48 -6.70 5.18 8.35
N ARG A 49 -6.63 6.21 9.20
CA ARG A 49 -7.05 6.17 10.61
C ARG A 49 -8.51 5.74 10.79
N LYS A 50 -9.41 6.26 9.97
CA LYS A 50 -10.87 6.08 10.14
C LYS A 50 -11.37 4.75 9.55
N LYS A 51 -10.74 4.27 8.48
CA LYS A 51 -11.26 3.18 7.65
C LYS A 51 -10.39 1.93 7.65
N HIS A 52 -9.18 1.99 8.20
CA HIS A 52 -8.25 0.86 8.32
C HIS A 52 -8.14 0.02 7.03
N PRO A 53 -7.69 0.63 5.92
CA PRO A 53 -7.55 -0.05 4.64
C PRO A 53 -6.62 -1.27 4.76
N GLN A 54 -6.69 -2.17 3.79
CA GLN A 54 -5.91 -3.42 3.79
C GLN A 54 -4.55 -3.26 3.10
N VAL A 55 -4.37 -2.18 2.33
CA VAL A 55 -3.13 -1.80 1.67
C VAL A 55 -3.12 -0.29 1.45
N VAL A 56 -1.94 0.32 1.50
CA VAL A 56 -1.72 1.70 1.06
C VAL A 56 -0.70 1.69 -0.06
N ILE A 57 -1.00 2.37 -1.16
CA ILE A 57 -0.08 2.63 -2.26
C ILE A 57 0.21 4.13 -2.23
N ALA A 58 1.46 4.54 -2.13
CA ALA A 58 1.78 5.97 -2.04
C ALA A 58 2.91 6.37 -3.00
N ASP A 59 2.65 7.38 -3.81
CA ASP A 59 3.66 8.16 -4.52
C ASP A 59 4.39 9.04 -3.50
N TYR A 60 5.68 8.78 -3.31
CA TYR A 60 6.49 9.45 -2.30
C TYR A 60 6.60 10.96 -2.54
N GLU A 61 6.51 11.43 -3.79
CA GLU A 61 6.53 12.87 -4.09
C GLU A 61 5.33 13.62 -3.49
N ARG A 62 4.22 12.92 -3.19
CA ARG A 62 3.02 13.54 -2.60
C ARG A 62 3.18 13.92 -1.13
N PHE A 63 4.24 13.48 -0.46
CA PHE A 63 4.58 13.93 0.89
C PHE A 63 5.32 15.28 0.89
N GLY A 64 5.71 15.79 -0.29
CA GLY A 64 6.32 17.10 -0.47
C GLY A 64 7.66 17.24 0.26
N ALA A 65 7.96 18.47 0.74
CA ALA A 65 9.22 18.78 1.41
C ALA A 65 9.44 18.00 2.72
N SER A 66 8.37 17.47 3.31
CA SER A 66 8.41 16.67 4.54
C SER A 66 8.44 15.17 4.27
N GLY A 67 8.85 14.74 3.07
CA GLY A 67 8.84 13.38 2.55
C GLY A 67 8.85 12.27 3.61
N ILE A 68 9.99 12.12 4.30
CA ILE A 68 10.17 11.04 5.26
C ILE A 68 9.31 11.16 6.51
N TYR A 69 9.04 12.37 6.99
CA TYR A 69 8.23 12.58 8.19
C TYR A 69 6.76 12.29 7.89
N GLY A 70 6.25 12.72 6.73
CA GLY A 70 4.91 12.36 6.29
C GLY A 70 4.75 10.87 6.04
N LEU A 71 5.79 10.21 5.55
CA LEU A 71 5.82 8.75 5.47
C LEU A 71 5.82 8.11 6.86
N ALA A 72 6.62 8.60 7.80
CA ALA A 72 6.68 8.08 9.16
C ALA A 72 5.32 8.20 9.87
N ASP A 73 4.62 9.33 9.70
CA ASP A 73 3.25 9.52 10.19
C ASP A 73 2.32 8.48 9.57
N LEU A 74 2.41 8.25 8.25
CA LEU A 74 1.60 7.23 7.57
C LEU A 74 1.90 5.84 8.11
N MET A 75 3.16 5.50 8.31
CA MET A 75 3.57 4.20 8.83
C MET A 75 3.15 3.99 10.29
N GLY A 76 3.08 5.07 11.09
CA GLY A 76 2.61 5.01 12.48
C GLY A 76 1.09 4.81 12.60
N GLU A 77 0.33 5.24 11.59
CA GLU A 77 -1.14 5.19 11.60
C GLU A 77 -1.71 4.03 10.77
N ALA A 78 -0.95 3.55 9.78
CA ALA A 78 -1.38 2.48 8.89
C ALA A 78 -1.13 1.11 9.52
N ASP A 79 -2.21 0.45 9.98
CA ASP A 79 -2.22 -1.00 10.28
C ASP A 79 -2.20 -1.88 9.00
N ALA A 80 -1.62 -1.35 7.92
CA ALA A 80 -1.69 -1.89 6.57
C ALA A 80 -0.30 -1.83 5.93
N PRO A 81 0.08 -2.84 5.14
CA PRO A 81 1.33 -2.77 4.38
C PRO A 81 1.31 -1.58 3.41
N VAL A 82 2.39 -0.80 3.42
CA VAL A 82 2.59 0.36 2.54
C VAL A 82 3.51 -0.01 1.38
N ILE A 83 3.03 0.20 0.16
CA ILE A 83 3.80 0.09 -1.08
C ILE A 83 4.13 1.51 -1.54
N LEU A 84 5.42 1.83 -1.65
CA LEU A 84 5.88 3.11 -2.15
C LEU A 84 6.18 3.05 -3.65
N ILE A 85 5.85 4.13 -4.34
CA ILE A 85 6.30 4.43 -5.69
C ILE A 85 7.20 5.66 -5.58
N VAL A 86 8.42 5.54 -6.05
CA VAL A 86 9.44 6.60 -5.99
C VAL A 86 10.14 6.70 -7.33
N ARG A 87 10.50 7.90 -7.78
CA ARG A 87 11.25 8.08 -9.03
C ARG A 87 12.71 7.71 -8.88
N ASP A 88 13.38 8.36 -7.93
CA ASP A 88 14.79 8.15 -7.59
C ASP A 88 14.90 8.00 -6.07
N VAL A 89 15.74 7.08 -5.61
CA VAL A 89 15.95 6.85 -4.16
C VAL A 89 17.42 6.98 -3.81
N SER A 90 17.73 7.94 -2.94
CA SER A 90 19.06 8.07 -2.33
C SER A 90 19.36 6.94 -1.35
N GLU A 91 20.64 6.66 -1.06
CA GLU A 91 21.02 5.62 -0.09
C GLU A 91 20.39 5.90 1.29
N TRP A 92 20.39 7.16 1.72
CA TRP A 92 19.76 7.57 2.97
C TRP A 92 18.25 7.26 2.99
N GLU A 93 17.51 7.55 1.91
CA GLU A 93 16.08 7.21 1.82
C GLU A 93 15.83 5.70 1.87
N ARG A 94 16.69 4.89 1.23
CA ARG A 94 16.57 3.42 1.31
C ARG A 94 16.70 2.92 2.74
N GLU A 95 17.66 3.46 3.49
CA GLU A 95 17.83 3.13 4.91
C GLU A 95 16.60 3.51 5.72
N GLN A 96 16.03 4.70 5.48
CA GLN A 96 14.83 5.15 6.18
C GLN A 96 13.60 4.29 5.82
N PHE A 97 13.39 3.96 4.54
CA PHE A 97 12.26 3.11 4.12
C PHE A 97 12.35 1.70 4.74
N SER A 98 13.57 1.16 4.84
CA SER A 98 13.84 -0.10 5.54
C SER A 98 13.55 0.01 7.04
N ALA A 99 14.03 1.08 7.69
CA ALA A 99 13.80 1.32 9.11
C ALA A 99 12.31 1.50 9.46
N LEU A 100 11.55 2.13 8.57
CA LEU A 100 10.10 2.29 8.69
C LEU A 100 9.32 1.01 8.35
N ASN A 101 9.99 -0.05 7.91
CA ASN A 101 9.38 -1.32 7.53
C ASN A 101 8.37 -1.19 6.38
N VAL A 102 8.68 -0.35 5.40
CA VAL A 102 7.92 -0.22 4.15
C VAL A 102 7.85 -1.59 3.48
N PHE A 103 6.65 -2.03 3.08
CA PHE A 103 6.45 -3.38 2.58
C PHE A 103 7.14 -3.60 1.23
N HIS A 104 7.06 -2.63 0.33
CA HIS A 104 7.74 -2.66 -0.95
C HIS A 104 7.98 -1.26 -1.50
N VAL A 105 9.04 -1.10 -2.28
CA VAL A 105 9.38 0.15 -2.97
C VAL A 105 9.53 -0.16 -4.46
N PHE A 106 8.73 0.49 -5.29
CA PHE A 106 8.93 0.57 -6.73
C PHE A 106 9.73 1.83 -7.04
N GLU A 107 10.95 1.63 -7.54
CA GLU A 107 11.82 2.71 -7.99
C GLU A 107 11.76 2.83 -9.51
N GLY A 108 11.47 4.05 -10.00
CA GLY A 108 11.35 4.35 -11.41
C GLY A 108 10.11 3.71 -12.06
N SER A 109 10.30 3.12 -13.24
CA SER A 109 9.21 2.52 -14.01
C SER A 109 8.92 1.09 -13.55
N PHE A 110 7.64 0.74 -13.43
CA PHE A 110 7.20 -0.60 -13.05
C PHE A 110 6.03 -1.05 -13.93
N LYS A 111 5.79 -2.36 -13.98
CA LYS A 111 4.62 -2.91 -14.66
C LYS A 111 3.44 -2.98 -13.70
N ILE A 112 2.24 -2.68 -14.19
CA ILE A 112 1.00 -2.78 -13.38
C ILE A 112 0.80 -4.20 -12.83
N SER A 113 1.19 -5.23 -13.57
CA SER A 113 1.14 -6.62 -13.10
C SER A 113 2.02 -6.85 -11.87
N GLU A 114 3.22 -6.27 -11.83
CA GLU A 114 4.13 -6.37 -10.68
C GLU A 114 3.53 -5.67 -9.45
N LEU A 115 2.92 -4.49 -9.65
CA LEU A 115 2.18 -3.81 -8.57
C LEU A 115 1.03 -4.67 -8.06
N GLY A 116 0.24 -5.28 -8.95
CA GLY A 116 -0.86 -6.17 -8.59
C GLY A 116 -0.42 -7.40 -7.78
N GLU A 117 0.71 -8.01 -8.15
CA GLU A 117 1.32 -9.10 -7.37
C GLU A 117 1.71 -8.66 -5.96
N LYS A 118 2.34 -7.49 -5.81
CA LYS A 118 2.72 -6.95 -4.50
C LYS A 118 1.51 -6.58 -3.65
N VAL A 119 0.47 -5.97 -4.24
CA VAL A 119 -0.80 -5.69 -3.56
C VAL A 119 -1.43 -6.99 -3.06
N THR A 120 -1.46 -8.04 -3.90
CA THR A 120 -1.98 -9.35 -3.51
C THR A 120 -1.22 -9.95 -2.34
N LEU A 121 0.11 -9.85 -2.35
CA LEU A 121 0.97 -10.34 -1.27
C LEU A 121 0.79 -9.54 0.02
N ALA A 122 0.74 -8.21 -0.06
CA ALA A 122 0.48 -7.32 1.06
C ALA A 122 -0.82 -7.70 1.78
N MET A 123 -1.90 -7.88 1.02
CA MET A 123 -3.20 -8.23 1.58
C MET A 123 -3.23 -9.62 2.23
N LYS A 124 -2.41 -10.57 1.77
CA LYS A 124 -2.29 -11.90 2.41
C LYS A 124 -1.57 -11.84 3.76
N ARG A 125 -0.61 -10.93 3.95
CA ARG A 125 0.15 -10.80 5.21
C ARG A 125 -0.72 -10.39 6.39
N ARG A 126 -1.74 -9.54 6.19
CA ARG A 126 -2.66 -9.12 7.26
C ARG A 126 -3.44 -10.30 7.86
N PHE A 127 -3.69 -11.36 7.09
CA PHE A 127 -4.35 -12.56 7.59
C PHE A 127 -3.48 -13.38 8.55
N ARG A 128 -2.14 -13.37 8.42
CA ARG A 128 -1.26 -14.15 9.31
C ARG A 128 -1.06 -13.51 10.69
N ILE A 129 -1.34 -12.23 10.84
CA ILE A 129 -1.15 -11.50 12.12
C ILE A 129 -2.41 -11.61 13.01
N GLY A 130 -3.55 -12.09 12.46
CA GLY A 130 -4.82 -12.25 13.17
C GLY A 130 -5.33 -13.68 13.39
N SER A 131 -4.74 -14.70 12.74
CA SER A 131 -5.02 -16.09 13.07
C SER A 131 -3.95 -16.62 14.03
N SER A 132 -4.41 -16.98 15.22
CA SER A 132 -3.75 -17.93 16.12
C SER A 132 -3.31 -19.16 15.34
N ASP A 133 -2.06 -19.19 14.84
CA ASP A 133 -1.44 -20.40 14.34
C ASP A 133 0.05 -20.39 14.71
N ARG A 134 0.30 -21.10 15.82
CA ARG A 134 1.55 -21.82 16.07
C ARG A 134 1.89 -22.60 14.79
N LEU A 135 2.92 -22.18 14.08
CA LEU A 135 3.56 -23.09 13.13
C LEU A 135 4.18 -24.23 13.95
N PRO A 136 3.91 -25.51 13.62
CA PRO A 136 4.70 -26.59 14.19
C PRO A 136 6.14 -26.41 13.70
N VAL A 137 7.06 -26.32 14.65
CA VAL A 137 8.48 -26.50 14.39
C VAL A 137 8.63 -27.92 13.83
N VAL A 138 8.80 -28.03 12.50
CA VAL A 138 9.30 -29.27 11.92
C VAL A 138 10.79 -29.28 12.19
N GLY A 139 11.17 -30.00 13.23
CA GLY A 139 12.56 -30.37 13.46
C GLY A 139 13.04 -31.30 12.34
N VAL A 140 14.22 -31.00 11.82
CA VAL A 140 15.11 -31.97 11.18
C VAL A 140 16.45 -31.84 11.89
#